data_AF-A0A6I1MQL2-F1
#
_entry.id   AF-A0A6I1MQL2-F1
#
_cell.length_a   1.000
_cell.length_b   1.000
_cell.length_c   1.000
_cell.angle_alpha   90.00
_cell.angle_beta   90.00
_cell.angle_gamma   90.00
#
_symmetry.space_group_name_H-M   'P 1'
#
loop_
_entity.id
_entity.type
_entity.pdbx_description
1 polymer ?
#
loop_
_entity_poly.entity_id
_entity_poly.type
_entity_poly.pdbx_seq_one_letter_code
_entity_poly.pdbx_strand_id
1 'polypeptide(L)'
;MRTDILASCVSHEYGNYPGPRLLITGAVHGNERCGTEAITRVMAELDSGTLSLRSGLVTFVPIANPLAYANSTRNGDRNLNRHLFPTSTPQDYEDHLANWLCPLLAQHDVLLDLHSFNAPSEPFVMVGPRNNTGPLEPFQHEQAERALARHLGVRRFVDGWLRTYGDGVRRRLDDAQQIETVLRYGMGTTEYMRSTGGYALTLECGQHQDPQAPEVAYRAILNTLAFLGMTNGPPPAPVDPHAIEALSMVAVVDKISADDRFSRPWRSFDVVAKGERIGKRADGTPVLAGFDGRMLFPDSAAVAGGEWYYLTRTNPEF
;
A
#
# COMPACT_ATOMS: atom_id res chain seq x y z
N MET A 1 -21.45 -5.35 -22.38
CA MET A 1 -20.32 -5.88 -21.59
C MET A 1 -19.06 -5.27 -22.13
N ARG A 2 -18.30 -4.55 -21.31
CA ARG A 2 -17.02 -3.95 -21.67
C ARG A 2 -15.94 -5.04 -21.79
N THR A 3 -15.95 -5.79 -22.90
CA THR A 3 -14.94 -6.82 -23.23
C THR A 3 -13.55 -6.21 -23.51
N ASP A 4 -13.48 -4.91 -23.69
CA ASP A 4 -12.29 -4.08 -23.86
C ASP A 4 -11.46 -3.92 -22.57
N ILE A 5 -12.06 -4.07 -21.38
CA ILE A 5 -11.35 -3.90 -20.10
C ILE A 5 -10.24 -4.94 -19.94
N LEU A 6 -10.56 -6.23 -20.11
CA LEU A 6 -9.58 -7.31 -19.90
C LEU A 6 -8.48 -7.29 -20.95
N ALA A 7 -8.74 -6.79 -22.16
CA ALA A 7 -7.73 -6.65 -23.20
C ALA A 7 -6.62 -5.66 -22.83
N SER A 8 -6.89 -4.74 -21.90
CA SER A 8 -5.90 -3.78 -21.39
C SER A 8 -5.15 -4.26 -20.14
N CYS A 9 -5.61 -5.35 -19.51
CA CYS A 9 -4.97 -5.93 -18.33
C CYS A 9 -3.90 -6.92 -18.76
N VAL A 10 -2.64 -6.65 -18.44
CA VAL A 10 -1.50 -7.46 -18.89
C VAL A 10 -0.62 -7.83 -17.69
N SER A 11 -0.25 -9.10 -17.63
CA SER A 11 0.77 -9.63 -16.72
C SER A 11 1.89 -10.32 -17.50
N HIS A 12 3.10 -10.26 -16.99
CA HIS A 12 4.29 -10.85 -17.60
C HIS A 12 4.94 -11.82 -16.62
N GLU A 13 5.09 -13.07 -17.03
CA GLU A 13 5.66 -14.13 -16.19
C GLU A 13 7.09 -14.46 -16.62
N TYR A 14 7.98 -14.60 -15.63
CA TYR A 14 9.37 -15.00 -15.82
C TYR A 14 9.75 -16.11 -14.84
N GLY A 15 10.53 -17.09 -15.30
CA GLY A 15 10.96 -18.25 -14.51
C GLY A 15 10.05 -19.45 -14.72
N ASN A 16 9.46 -19.99 -13.64
CA ASN A 16 8.78 -21.29 -13.53
C ASN A 16 9.70 -22.44 -13.06
N TYR A 17 10.43 -22.18 -11.99
CA TYR A 17 11.22 -23.18 -11.25
C TYR A 17 10.55 -23.49 -9.91
N PRO A 18 10.92 -24.59 -9.23
CA PRO A 18 10.58 -24.78 -7.82
C PRO A 18 11.05 -23.58 -6.99
N GLY A 19 10.17 -23.03 -6.14
CA GLY A 19 10.45 -21.84 -5.34
C GLY A 19 9.21 -20.97 -5.13
N PRO A 20 9.40 -19.76 -4.57
CA PRO A 20 8.32 -18.84 -4.27
C PRO A 20 7.66 -18.28 -5.54
N ARG A 21 6.37 -17.96 -5.44
CA ARG A 21 5.61 -17.24 -6.46
C ARG A 21 5.45 -15.79 -6.02
N LEU A 22 6.15 -14.89 -6.70
CA LEU A 22 6.17 -13.45 -6.40
C LEU A 22 5.30 -12.68 -7.40
N LEU A 23 4.42 -11.83 -6.92
CA LEU A 23 3.71 -10.83 -7.72
C LEU A 23 4.28 -9.44 -7.43
N ILE A 24 4.54 -8.67 -8.48
CA ILE A 24 4.97 -7.27 -8.38
C ILE A 24 4.02 -6.40 -9.20
N THR A 25 3.37 -5.45 -8.54
CA THR A 25 2.38 -4.55 -9.17
C THR A 25 2.85 -3.11 -9.16
N GLY A 26 2.55 -2.39 -10.24
CA GLY A 26 2.69 -0.94 -10.35
C GLY A 26 1.39 -0.32 -10.85
N ALA A 27 1.23 0.99 -10.63
CA ALA A 27 0.07 1.77 -11.06
C ALA A 27 -1.29 1.13 -10.68
N VAL A 28 -1.42 0.68 -9.42
CA VAL A 28 -2.73 0.45 -8.79
C VAL A 28 -3.53 1.75 -8.78
N HIS A 29 -2.84 2.87 -8.53
CA HIS A 29 -3.31 4.21 -8.86
C HIS A 29 -2.60 4.72 -10.11
N GLY A 30 -3.34 5.29 -11.05
CA GLY A 30 -2.83 5.62 -12.38
C GLY A 30 -1.82 6.79 -12.45
N ASN A 31 -1.82 7.66 -11.45
CA ASN A 31 -0.88 8.77 -11.32
C ASN A 31 0.43 8.38 -10.59
N GLU A 32 0.61 7.10 -10.25
CA GLU A 32 1.77 6.58 -9.50
C GLU A 32 2.66 5.72 -10.40
N ARG A 33 3.49 6.38 -11.22
CA ARG A 33 4.19 5.74 -12.35
C ARG A 33 5.53 5.08 -12.02
N CYS A 34 6.11 5.37 -10.85
CA CYS A 34 7.44 4.88 -10.48
C CYS A 34 7.54 3.35 -10.49
N GLY A 35 6.50 2.64 -10.05
CA GLY A 35 6.43 1.19 -10.11
C GLY A 35 6.43 0.65 -11.54
N THR A 36 5.63 1.26 -12.43
CA THR A 36 5.57 0.91 -13.85
C THR A 36 6.94 1.05 -14.53
N GLU A 37 7.65 2.15 -14.27
CA GLU A 37 8.98 2.42 -14.83
C GLU A 37 10.00 1.39 -14.35
N ALA A 38 10.03 1.12 -13.04
CA ALA A 38 10.94 0.15 -12.43
C ALA A 38 10.69 -1.28 -12.94
N ILE A 39 9.42 -1.70 -12.98
CA ILE A 39 9.03 -3.01 -13.52
C ILE A 39 9.47 -3.13 -14.98
N THR A 40 9.19 -2.12 -15.82
CA THR A 40 9.59 -2.12 -17.24
C THR A 40 11.09 -2.30 -17.41
N ARG A 41 11.89 -1.62 -16.59
CA ARG A 41 13.35 -1.76 -16.57
C ARG A 41 13.78 -3.19 -16.21
N VAL A 42 13.23 -3.76 -15.14
CA VAL A 42 13.58 -5.13 -14.71
C VAL A 42 13.18 -6.17 -15.74
N MET A 43 12.02 -6.03 -16.37
CA MET A 43 11.60 -6.90 -17.48
C MET A 43 12.59 -6.85 -18.64
N ALA A 44 13.06 -5.67 -19.03
CA ALA A 44 14.09 -5.54 -20.09
C ALA A 44 15.44 -6.18 -19.68
N GLU A 45 15.81 -6.12 -18.40
CA GLU A 45 17.01 -6.78 -17.88
C GLU A 45 16.86 -8.32 -17.88
N LEU A 46 15.66 -8.85 -17.62
CA LEU A 46 15.34 -10.27 -17.75
C LEU A 46 15.34 -10.73 -19.21
N ASP A 47 14.69 -9.98 -20.11
CA ASP A 47 14.59 -10.28 -21.54
C ASP A 47 15.98 -10.29 -22.21
N SER A 48 16.86 -9.38 -21.79
CA SER A 48 18.25 -9.31 -22.29
C SER A 48 19.19 -10.32 -21.64
N GLY A 49 18.77 -10.99 -20.56
CA GLY A 49 19.60 -11.90 -19.77
C GLY A 49 20.60 -11.22 -18.83
N THR A 50 20.53 -9.88 -18.68
CA THR A 50 21.31 -9.13 -17.69
C THR A 50 20.94 -9.56 -16.26
N LEU A 51 19.65 -9.80 -16.03
CA LEU A 51 19.12 -10.43 -14.83
C LEU A 51 18.67 -11.85 -15.18
N SER A 52 18.85 -12.80 -14.27
CA SER A 52 18.44 -14.20 -14.49
C SER A 52 17.84 -14.79 -13.22
N LEU A 53 16.72 -15.47 -13.37
CA LEU A 53 16.05 -16.20 -12.30
C LEU A 53 16.60 -17.62 -12.18
N ARG A 54 16.68 -18.13 -10.95
CA ARG A 54 17.17 -19.47 -10.60
C ARG A 54 16.14 -20.30 -9.83
N SER A 55 15.16 -19.65 -9.23
CA SER A 55 14.13 -20.28 -8.42
C SER A 55 12.82 -19.50 -8.54
N GLY A 56 11.70 -20.20 -8.38
CA GLY A 56 10.37 -19.61 -8.33
C GLY A 56 9.82 -19.10 -9.67
N LEU A 57 8.76 -18.31 -9.54
CA LEU A 57 8.07 -17.60 -10.60
C LEU A 57 7.88 -16.15 -10.15
N VAL A 58 8.23 -15.18 -11.00
CA VAL A 58 7.82 -13.79 -10.80
C VAL A 58 6.82 -13.39 -11.87
N THR A 59 5.73 -12.78 -11.42
CA THR A 59 4.74 -12.16 -12.28
C THR A 59 4.79 -10.65 -12.08
N PHE A 60 4.92 -9.92 -13.18
CA PHE A 60 4.88 -8.47 -13.19
C PHE A 60 3.55 -7.98 -13.75
N VAL A 61 2.95 -7.00 -13.06
CA VAL A 61 1.83 -6.21 -13.56
C VAL A 61 2.27 -4.75 -13.56
N PRO A 62 2.87 -4.25 -14.65
CA PRO A 62 3.39 -2.88 -14.72
C PRO A 62 2.28 -1.83 -14.53
N ILE A 63 1.08 -2.14 -15.03
CA ILE A 63 -0.10 -1.27 -14.97
C ILE A 63 -1.27 -2.09 -14.44
N ALA A 64 -1.54 -1.98 -13.15
CA ALA A 64 -2.63 -2.70 -12.50
C ALA A 64 -4.01 -2.07 -12.80
N ASN A 65 -4.13 -0.74 -12.87
CA ASN A 65 -5.37 -0.06 -13.27
C ASN A 65 -5.21 0.74 -14.58
N PRO A 66 -5.45 0.11 -15.75
CA PRO A 66 -5.24 0.75 -17.05
C PRO A 66 -6.10 2.01 -17.28
N LEU A 67 -7.34 2.04 -16.78
CA LEU A 67 -8.21 3.22 -16.91
C LEU A 67 -7.64 4.42 -16.14
N ALA A 68 -7.28 4.21 -14.87
CA ALA A 68 -6.67 5.25 -14.07
C ALA A 68 -5.35 5.73 -14.71
N TYR A 69 -4.53 4.78 -15.18
CA TYR A 69 -3.22 5.08 -15.77
C TYR A 69 -3.33 5.90 -17.05
N ALA A 70 -4.23 5.52 -17.96
CA ALA A 70 -4.50 6.25 -19.20
C ALA A 70 -4.95 7.70 -18.91
N ASN A 71 -5.76 7.89 -17.87
CA ASN A 71 -6.25 9.21 -17.46
C ASN A 71 -5.27 10.00 -16.58
N SER A 72 -4.16 9.38 -16.15
CA SER A 72 -3.23 9.96 -15.17
C SER A 72 -3.93 10.43 -13.89
N THR A 73 -4.95 9.68 -13.47
CA THR A 73 -5.74 9.94 -12.27
C THR A 73 -5.42 8.89 -11.20
N ARG A 74 -5.70 9.22 -9.93
CA ARG A 74 -5.55 8.25 -8.84
C ARG A 74 -6.43 7.02 -9.04
N ASN A 75 -7.66 7.23 -9.52
CA ASN A 75 -8.69 6.22 -9.62
C ASN A 75 -9.20 6.12 -11.07
N GLY A 76 -9.79 4.99 -11.44
CA GLY A 76 -10.64 4.87 -12.63
C GLY A 76 -12.04 5.36 -12.29
N ASP A 77 -13.01 4.45 -12.18
CA ASP A 77 -14.36 4.79 -11.74
C ASP A 77 -14.40 4.96 -10.21
N ARG A 78 -13.63 4.14 -9.49
CA ARG A 78 -13.45 4.21 -8.02
C ARG A 78 -12.02 3.88 -7.59
N ASN A 79 -11.72 4.08 -6.30
CA ASN A 79 -10.43 3.65 -5.77
C ASN A 79 -10.36 2.11 -5.67
N LEU A 80 -9.49 1.50 -6.48
CA LEU A 80 -9.25 0.05 -6.49
C LEU A 80 -8.74 -0.43 -5.12
N ASN A 81 -7.84 0.33 -4.49
CA ASN A 81 -7.19 0.02 -3.21
C ASN A 81 -8.04 0.38 -1.98
N ARG A 82 -9.37 0.36 -2.14
CA ARG A 82 -10.34 0.52 -1.06
C ARG A 82 -11.37 -0.59 -1.08
N HIS A 83 -11.80 -1.07 -2.24
CA HIS A 83 -12.81 -2.12 -2.34
C HIS A 83 -12.38 -3.18 -3.35
N LEU A 84 -11.39 -4.00 -2.98
CA LEU A 84 -10.86 -5.04 -3.85
C LEU A 84 -11.45 -6.41 -3.50
N PHE A 85 -12.51 -6.81 -4.22
CA PHE A 85 -13.09 -8.15 -4.16
C PHE A 85 -13.62 -8.57 -5.52
N PRO A 86 -13.51 -9.87 -5.88
CA PRO A 86 -14.20 -10.38 -7.04
C PRO A 86 -15.72 -10.34 -6.83
N THR A 87 -16.46 -10.12 -7.90
CA THR A 87 -17.93 -10.05 -7.90
C THR A 87 -18.50 -10.69 -9.15
N SER A 88 -19.59 -11.45 -9.00
CA SER A 88 -20.32 -12.04 -10.12
C SER A 88 -21.16 -11.02 -10.89
N THR A 89 -21.35 -9.82 -10.33
CA THR A 89 -22.19 -8.75 -10.89
C THR A 89 -21.43 -7.43 -10.99
N PRO A 90 -20.37 -7.34 -11.82
CA PRO A 90 -19.53 -6.13 -11.89
C PRO A 90 -20.35 -4.91 -12.34
N GLN A 91 -20.21 -3.80 -11.62
CA GLN A 91 -20.93 -2.54 -11.87
C GLN A 91 -20.02 -1.45 -12.47
N ASP A 92 -18.76 -1.38 -12.02
CA ASP A 92 -17.78 -0.39 -12.43
C ASP A 92 -16.51 -1.02 -13.00
N TYR A 93 -15.59 -0.19 -13.52
CA TYR A 93 -14.32 -0.66 -14.08
C TYR A 93 -13.50 -1.48 -13.07
N GLU A 94 -13.41 -1.01 -11.82
CA GLU A 94 -12.63 -1.68 -10.78
C GLU A 94 -13.21 -3.04 -10.36
N ASP A 95 -14.52 -3.28 -10.48
CA ASP A 95 -15.11 -4.61 -10.28
C ASP A 95 -14.65 -5.62 -11.35
N HIS A 96 -14.62 -5.18 -12.61
CA HIS A 96 -14.09 -5.99 -13.71
C HIS A 96 -12.60 -6.27 -13.51
N LEU A 97 -11.85 -5.26 -13.08
CA LEU A 97 -10.43 -5.39 -12.77
C LEU A 97 -10.17 -6.31 -11.57
N ALA A 98 -10.99 -6.23 -10.52
CA ALA A 98 -10.89 -7.10 -9.36
C ALA A 98 -11.10 -8.58 -9.73
N ASN A 99 -12.02 -8.88 -10.66
CA ASN A 99 -12.21 -10.24 -11.17
C ASN A 99 -11.00 -10.80 -11.94
N TRP A 100 -10.09 -9.94 -12.42
CA TRP A 100 -8.84 -10.35 -13.05
C TRP A 100 -7.67 -10.38 -12.07
N LEU A 101 -7.51 -9.34 -11.26
CA LEU A 101 -6.38 -9.17 -10.36
C LEU A 101 -6.45 -10.09 -9.14
N CYS A 102 -7.65 -10.30 -8.57
CA CYS A 102 -7.82 -11.14 -7.38
C CYS A 102 -7.41 -12.60 -7.61
N PRO A 103 -7.84 -13.28 -8.69
CA PRO A 103 -7.32 -14.62 -9.00
C PRO A 103 -5.80 -14.64 -9.22
N LEU A 104 -5.21 -13.56 -9.74
CA LEU A 104 -3.77 -13.45 -9.89
C LEU A 104 -3.09 -13.36 -8.52
N LEU A 105 -3.55 -12.48 -7.63
CA LEU A 105 -3.08 -12.37 -6.24
C LEU A 105 -3.13 -13.73 -5.52
N ALA A 106 -4.27 -14.43 -5.60
CA ALA A 106 -4.47 -15.72 -4.94
C ALA A 106 -3.55 -16.86 -5.45
N GLN A 107 -2.93 -16.69 -6.61
CA GLN A 107 -1.97 -17.66 -7.17
C GLN A 107 -0.53 -17.43 -6.72
N HIS A 108 -0.25 -16.41 -5.91
CA HIS A 108 1.10 -16.04 -5.48
C HIS A 108 1.25 -16.18 -3.96
N ASP A 109 2.50 -16.27 -3.49
CA ASP A 109 2.85 -16.36 -2.08
C ASP A 109 3.20 -14.98 -1.50
N VAL A 110 3.79 -14.11 -2.33
CA VAL A 110 4.32 -12.80 -1.94
C VAL A 110 3.86 -11.72 -2.91
N LEU A 111 3.47 -10.56 -2.38
CA LEU A 111 3.19 -9.35 -3.16
C LEU A 111 4.15 -8.21 -2.75
N LEU A 112 4.78 -7.59 -3.75
CA LEU A 112 5.36 -6.24 -3.62
C LEU A 112 4.53 -5.27 -4.47
N ASP A 113 3.76 -4.41 -3.79
CA ASP A 113 2.91 -3.42 -4.44
C ASP A 113 3.57 -2.04 -4.39
N LEU A 114 3.90 -1.49 -5.56
CA LEU A 114 4.71 -0.28 -5.70
C LEU A 114 3.81 0.95 -5.90
N HIS A 115 3.82 1.84 -4.91
CA HIS A 115 3.05 3.08 -4.86
C HIS A 115 3.97 4.30 -4.78
N SER A 116 3.38 5.48 -4.91
CA SER A 116 3.97 6.76 -4.57
C SER A 116 2.92 7.65 -3.93
N PHE A 117 3.31 8.77 -3.32
CA PHE A 117 2.40 9.60 -2.55
C PHE A 117 2.48 11.09 -2.92
N ASN A 118 1.46 11.86 -2.52
CA ASN A 118 1.29 13.26 -2.96
C ASN A 118 2.30 14.24 -2.34
N ALA A 119 2.56 14.13 -1.03
CA ALA A 119 3.34 15.12 -0.29
C ALA A 119 4.81 14.71 -0.19
N PRO A 120 5.80 15.62 -0.27
CA PRO A 120 7.21 15.24 -0.07
C PRO A 120 7.47 14.60 1.30
N SER A 121 8.01 13.39 1.28
CA SER A 121 8.50 12.61 2.43
C SER A 121 9.52 11.61 1.93
N GLU A 122 10.36 11.08 2.82
CA GLU A 122 11.15 9.90 2.49
C GLU A 122 10.25 8.67 2.21
N PRO A 123 10.74 7.72 1.41
CA PRO A 123 10.06 6.46 1.15
C PRO A 123 9.83 5.63 2.42
N PHE A 124 8.74 4.89 2.45
CA PHE A 124 8.38 4.03 3.57
C PHE A 124 7.60 2.81 3.08
N VAL A 125 7.49 1.79 3.92
CA VAL A 125 6.73 0.59 3.61
C VAL A 125 5.59 0.41 4.60
N MET A 126 4.41 0.07 4.09
CA MET A 126 3.30 -0.41 4.90
C MET A 126 3.38 -1.93 5.04
N VAL A 127 3.29 -2.40 6.27
CA VAL A 127 3.36 -3.80 6.65
C VAL A 127 2.04 -4.24 7.29
N GLY A 128 1.77 -5.53 7.24
CA GLY A 128 0.59 -6.15 7.81
C GLY A 128 0.61 -6.26 9.34
N PRO A 129 -0.42 -6.89 9.91
CA PRO A 129 -0.60 -7.01 11.34
C PRO A 129 0.37 -8.04 11.93
N ARG A 130 0.29 -8.22 13.24
CA ARG A 130 0.89 -9.38 13.89
C ARG A 130 0.16 -10.66 13.53
N ASN A 131 0.84 -11.79 13.72
CA ASN A 131 0.21 -13.09 13.61
C ASN A 131 -1.02 -13.16 14.53
N ASN A 132 -2.18 -13.49 13.94
CA ASN A 132 -3.45 -13.53 14.65
C ASN A 132 -4.49 -14.38 13.89
N THR A 133 -5.52 -14.82 14.60
CA THR A 133 -6.66 -15.56 14.04
C THR A 133 -7.96 -14.74 14.14
N GLY A 134 -7.85 -13.41 14.27
CA GLY A 134 -8.99 -12.52 14.42
C GLY A 134 -9.77 -12.35 13.12
N PRO A 135 -11.01 -11.84 13.19
CA PRO A 135 -11.89 -11.77 12.02
C PRO A 135 -11.58 -10.59 11.07
N LEU A 136 -10.78 -9.60 11.49
CA LEU A 136 -10.54 -8.39 10.69
C LEU A 136 -9.47 -8.61 9.62
N GLU A 137 -8.32 -9.16 10.00
CA GLU A 137 -7.18 -9.43 9.11
C GLU A 137 -6.38 -10.61 9.70
N PRO A 138 -6.90 -11.86 9.59
CA PRO A 138 -6.18 -13.04 10.06
C PRO A 138 -4.87 -13.18 9.29
N PHE A 139 -3.77 -13.47 10.00
CA PHE A 139 -2.44 -13.44 9.40
C PHE A 139 -1.47 -14.39 10.11
N GLN A 140 -0.54 -15.00 9.36
CA GLN A 140 0.42 -15.99 9.88
C GLN A 140 1.87 -15.77 9.40
N HIS A 141 2.11 -14.74 8.59
CA HIS A 141 3.40 -14.49 7.93
C HIS A 141 4.16 -13.26 8.47
N GLU A 142 3.88 -12.82 9.70
CA GLU A 142 4.50 -11.65 10.32
C GLU A 142 6.03 -11.64 10.20
N GLN A 143 6.67 -12.77 10.52
CA GLN A 143 8.13 -12.88 10.48
C GLN A 143 8.66 -12.72 9.04
N ALA A 144 8.05 -13.38 8.06
CA ALA A 144 8.48 -13.34 6.66
C ALA A 144 8.27 -11.94 6.05
N GLU A 145 7.10 -11.35 6.29
CA GLU A 145 6.74 -10.03 5.77
C GLU A 145 7.63 -8.92 6.35
N ARG A 146 7.84 -8.91 7.67
CA ARG A 146 8.76 -7.96 8.33
C ARG A 146 10.22 -8.20 7.98
N ALA A 147 10.61 -9.45 7.70
CA ALA A 147 11.95 -9.73 7.20
C ALA A 147 12.12 -9.12 5.81
N LEU A 148 11.22 -9.38 4.86
CA LEU A 148 11.28 -8.77 3.52
C LEU A 148 11.27 -7.23 3.59
N ALA A 149 10.41 -6.64 4.43
CA ALA A 149 10.33 -5.20 4.60
C ALA A 149 11.70 -4.57 4.94
N ARG A 150 12.44 -5.17 5.88
CA ARG A 150 13.78 -4.70 6.27
C ARG A 150 14.81 -4.78 5.14
N HIS A 151 14.54 -5.54 4.09
CA HIS A 151 15.44 -5.76 2.97
C HIS A 151 15.11 -4.89 1.75
N LEU A 152 14.01 -4.13 1.75
CA LEU A 152 13.62 -3.30 0.60
C LEU A 152 14.53 -2.09 0.35
N GLY A 153 15.44 -1.76 1.27
CA GLY A 153 16.33 -0.60 1.15
C GLY A 153 15.68 0.71 1.60
N VAL A 154 14.62 0.64 2.41
CA VAL A 154 14.00 1.77 3.12
C VAL A 154 14.11 1.57 4.63
N ARG A 155 13.96 2.66 5.39
CA ARG A 155 14.17 2.66 6.85
C ARG A 155 12.92 2.91 7.68
N ARG A 156 11.80 3.23 7.04
CA ARG A 156 10.55 3.56 7.72
C ARG A 156 9.47 2.53 7.45
N PHE A 157 8.83 2.07 8.52
CA PHE A 157 7.85 0.99 8.51
C PHE A 157 6.58 1.44 9.22
N VAL A 158 5.43 1.17 8.63
CA VAL A 158 4.12 1.55 9.21
C VAL A 158 3.19 0.34 9.22
N ASP A 159 2.69 -0.06 10.38
CA ASP A 159 1.62 -1.06 10.51
C ASP A 159 0.30 -0.43 11.01
N GLY A 160 -0.75 -1.25 11.11
CA GLY A 160 -2.00 -0.87 11.79
C GLY A 160 -3.07 -0.24 10.90
N TRP A 161 -2.95 -0.36 9.57
CA TRP A 161 -3.90 0.17 8.59
C TRP A 161 -5.35 -0.27 8.84
N LEU A 162 -5.67 -1.56 8.59
CA LEU A 162 -7.05 -2.07 8.67
C LEU A 162 -7.65 -1.90 10.07
N ARG A 163 -6.84 -2.06 11.13
CA ARG A 163 -7.29 -1.84 12.51
C ARG A 163 -7.74 -0.40 12.73
N THR A 164 -6.89 0.57 12.36
CA THR A 164 -7.16 1.99 12.55
C THR A 164 -8.32 2.46 11.68
N TYR A 165 -8.37 1.98 10.44
CA TYR A 165 -9.46 2.23 9.52
C TYR A 165 -10.78 1.70 10.10
N GLY A 166 -10.79 0.43 10.54
CA GLY A 166 -11.96 -0.19 11.16
C GLY A 166 -12.43 0.50 12.43
N ASP A 167 -11.51 1.02 13.26
CA ASP A 167 -11.83 1.86 14.41
C ASP A 167 -12.45 3.21 14.01
N GLY A 168 -12.06 3.78 12.86
CA GLY A 168 -12.74 4.93 12.25
C GLY A 168 -14.16 4.62 11.82
N VAL A 169 -14.34 3.51 11.11
CA VAL A 169 -15.65 3.06 10.61
C VAL A 169 -16.64 2.80 11.75
N ARG A 170 -16.22 2.06 12.79
CA ARG A 170 -17.07 1.77 13.96
C ARG A 170 -17.50 3.01 14.74
N ARG A 171 -16.78 4.13 14.64
CA ARG A 171 -17.19 5.41 15.25
C ARG A 171 -18.25 6.15 14.42
N ARG A 172 -18.37 5.83 13.12
CA ARG A 172 -19.31 6.48 12.19
C ARG A 172 -20.65 5.77 12.09
N LEU A 173 -20.70 4.48 12.40
CA LEU A 173 -21.85 3.61 12.13
C LEU A 173 -22.24 2.81 13.37
N ASP A 174 -23.53 2.81 13.68
CA ASP A 174 -24.11 2.00 14.77
C ASP A 174 -24.64 0.63 14.28
N ASP A 175 -24.72 0.43 12.95
CA ASP A 175 -25.26 -0.78 12.32
C ASP A 175 -24.14 -1.77 11.95
N ALA A 176 -24.19 -2.96 12.55
CA ALA A 176 -23.21 -4.03 12.34
C ALA A 176 -23.10 -4.50 10.87
N GLN A 177 -24.19 -4.51 10.12
CA GLN A 177 -24.18 -4.95 8.71
C GLN A 177 -23.55 -3.88 7.81
N GLN A 178 -23.76 -2.61 8.14
CA GLN A 178 -23.06 -1.50 7.48
C GLN A 178 -21.58 -1.46 7.85
N ILE A 179 -21.21 -1.80 9.10
CA ILE A 179 -19.81 -1.91 9.52
C ILE A 179 -19.07 -2.95 8.68
N GLU A 180 -19.62 -4.16 8.48
CA GLU A 180 -18.97 -5.18 7.65
C GLU A 180 -18.77 -4.70 6.21
N THR A 181 -19.80 -4.07 5.65
CA THR A 181 -19.76 -3.49 4.29
C THR A 181 -18.69 -2.40 4.18
N VAL A 182 -18.50 -1.57 5.21
CA VAL A 182 -17.51 -0.49 5.19
C VAL A 182 -16.11 -0.96 5.60
N LEU A 183 -15.96 -2.05 6.36
CA LEU A 183 -14.68 -2.71 6.57
C LEU A 183 -14.11 -3.27 5.25
N ARG A 184 -14.99 -3.73 4.35
CA ARG A 184 -14.60 -4.07 2.97
C ARG A 184 -14.05 -2.88 2.18
N TYR A 185 -14.36 -1.64 2.59
CA TYR A 185 -13.80 -0.41 2.00
C TYR A 185 -12.35 -0.11 2.49
N GLY A 186 -11.82 -0.90 3.42
CA GLY A 186 -10.39 -0.88 3.78
C GLY A 186 -9.53 -1.85 2.97
N MET A 187 -10.15 -2.69 2.13
CA MET A 187 -9.50 -3.83 1.49
C MET A 187 -8.85 -3.41 0.18
N GLY A 188 -7.52 -3.35 0.20
CA GLY A 188 -6.67 -3.15 -0.96
C GLY A 188 -6.03 -4.43 -1.47
N THR A 189 -5.03 -4.26 -2.33
CA THR A 189 -4.19 -5.34 -2.89
C THR A 189 -3.51 -6.15 -1.80
N THR A 190 -2.91 -5.49 -0.81
CA THR A 190 -2.15 -6.18 0.25
C THR A 190 -3.07 -6.92 1.23
N GLU A 191 -4.19 -6.32 1.60
CA GLU A 191 -5.19 -6.94 2.46
C GLU A 191 -5.82 -8.16 1.77
N TYR A 192 -6.14 -8.04 0.48
CA TYR A 192 -6.66 -9.17 -0.29
C TYR A 192 -5.62 -10.29 -0.38
N MET A 193 -4.36 -9.98 -0.70
CA MET A 193 -3.26 -10.97 -0.75
C MET A 193 -3.09 -11.73 0.58
N ARG A 194 -3.16 -11.02 1.71
CA ARG A 194 -3.09 -11.66 3.03
C ARG A 194 -4.31 -12.54 3.29
N SER A 195 -5.50 -12.11 2.86
CA SER A 195 -6.74 -12.88 3.03
C SER A 195 -6.72 -14.21 2.25
N THR A 196 -5.92 -14.32 1.20
CA THR A 196 -5.74 -15.56 0.41
C THR A 196 -4.60 -16.44 0.92
N GLY A 197 -3.93 -16.06 2.02
CA GLY A 197 -2.88 -16.83 2.67
C GLY A 197 -1.45 -16.41 2.30
N GLY A 198 -1.26 -15.37 1.48
CA GLY A 198 0.05 -14.81 1.18
C GLY A 198 0.49 -13.74 2.18
N TYR A 199 1.60 -13.07 1.88
CA TYR A 199 1.99 -11.82 2.55
C TYR A 199 2.38 -10.74 1.56
N ALA A 200 2.33 -9.49 1.99
CA ALA A 200 2.34 -8.37 1.08
C ALA A 200 2.96 -7.11 1.67
N LEU A 201 3.60 -6.32 0.83
CA LEU A 201 4.14 -5.01 1.22
C LEU A 201 3.67 -3.95 0.23
N THR A 202 3.15 -2.84 0.75
CA THR A 202 2.99 -1.62 -0.04
C THR A 202 4.24 -0.76 0.17
N LEU A 203 5.02 -0.58 -0.88
CA LEU A 203 6.16 0.33 -0.84
C LEU A 203 5.77 1.68 -1.43
N GLU A 204 5.80 2.69 -0.58
CA GLU A 204 5.58 4.08 -0.92
C GLU A 204 6.93 4.68 -1.33
N CYS A 205 7.21 4.67 -2.64
CA CYS A 205 8.55 4.85 -3.21
C CYS A 205 9.08 6.29 -3.18
N GLY A 206 8.22 7.27 -2.85
CA GLY A 206 8.54 8.69 -2.86
C GLY A 206 7.35 9.53 -3.30
N GLN A 207 7.58 10.83 -3.51
CA GLN A 207 6.56 11.71 -4.06
C GLN A 207 6.29 11.37 -5.53
N HIS A 208 5.06 11.52 -6.03
CA HIS A 208 4.65 11.13 -7.40
C HIS A 208 5.58 11.61 -8.55
N GLN A 209 6.24 12.76 -8.39
CA GLN A 209 7.13 13.38 -9.37
C GLN A 209 8.60 13.34 -8.94
N ASP A 210 8.93 12.65 -7.85
CA ASP A 210 10.31 12.50 -7.40
C ASP A 210 11.09 11.62 -8.39
N PRO A 211 12.13 12.15 -9.06
CA PRO A 211 12.94 11.35 -9.98
C PRO A 211 13.68 10.20 -9.30
N GLN A 212 13.77 10.17 -7.97
CA GLN A 212 14.33 9.05 -7.21
C GLN A 212 13.32 7.93 -6.96
N ALA A 213 12.01 8.17 -7.06
CA ALA A 213 11.00 7.15 -6.77
C ALA A 213 11.11 5.90 -7.67
N PRO A 214 11.37 6.01 -9.00
CA PRO A 214 11.63 4.85 -9.84
C PRO A 214 12.88 4.05 -9.41
N GLU A 215 13.94 4.72 -8.92
CA GLU A 215 15.15 4.04 -8.45
C GLU A 215 14.93 3.32 -7.11
N VAL A 216 14.09 3.86 -6.23
CA VAL A 216 13.64 3.20 -5.00
C VAL A 216 12.85 1.94 -5.35
N ALA A 217 11.89 2.04 -6.26
CA ALA A 217 11.10 0.90 -6.74
C ALA A 217 11.99 -0.17 -7.40
N TYR A 218 12.90 0.23 -8.28
CA TYR A 218 13.84 -0.67 -8.94
C TYR A 218 14.71 -1.44 -7.94
N ARG A 219 15.30 -0.75 -6.97
CA ARG A 219 16.09 -1.38 -5.90
C ARG A 219 15.25 -2.35 -5.08
N ALA A 220 14.01 -1.98 -4.75
CA ALA A 220 13.11 -2.85 -3.99
C ALA A 220 12.76 -4.14 -4.75
N ILE A 221 12.56 -4.07 -6.07
CA ILE A 221 12.34 -5.26 -6.91
C ILE A 221 13.56 -6.18 -6.86
N LEU A 222 14.76 -5.66 -7.14
CA LEU A 222 15.99 -6.45 -7.11
C LEU A 222 16.24 -7.06 -5.72
N ASN A 223 16.05 -6.27 -4.67
CA ASN A 223 16.21 -6.71 -3.29
C ASN A 223 15.21 -7.81 -2.93
N THR A 224 13.97 -7.71 -3.39
CA THR A 224 12.93 -8.73 -3.17
C THR A 224 13.28 -10.04 -3.87
N LEU A 225 13.68 -9.96 -5.15
CA LEU A 225 14.11 -11.13 -5.92
C LEU A 225 15.32 -11.83 -5.27
N ALA A 226 16.30 -11.07 -4.79
CA ALA A 226 17.47 -11.61 -4.10
C ALA A 226 17.13 -12.16 -2.70
N PHE A 227 16.30 -11.45 -1.92
CA PHE A 227 15.85 -11.88 -0.59
C PHE A 227 15.11 -13.22 -0.65
N LEU A 228 14.25 -13.40 -1.66
CA LEU A 228 13.50 -14.65 -1.88
C LEU A 228 14.35 -15.75 -2.53
N GLY A 229 15.65 -15.53 -2.74
CA GLY A 229 16.55 -16.52 -3.36
C GLY A 229 16.25 -16.80 -4.83
N MET A 230 15.54 -15.90 -5.51
CA MET A 230 15.14 -16.07 -6.91
C MET A 230 16.28 -15.73 -7.89
N THR A 231 17.31 -15.02 -7.44
CA THR A 231 18.47 -14.61 -8.25
C THR A 231 19.78 -15.10 -7.65
N ASN A 232 20.89 -14.95 -8.38
CA ASN A 232 22.22 -15.31 -7.88
C ASN A 232 22.74 -14.29 -6.86
N GLY A 233 23.44 -14.78 -5.83
CA GLY A 233 24.11 -13.95 -4.83
C GLY A 233 23.45 -14.04 -3.45
N PRO A 234 24.06 -13.43 -2.43
CA PRO A 234 23.46 -13.36 -1.10
C PRO A 234 22.22 -12.44 -1.12
N PRO A 235 21.27 -12.62 -0.19
CA PRO A 235 20.22 -11.63 0.02
C PRO A 235 20.85 -10.27 0.36
N PRO A 236 20.18 -9.14 0.05
CA PRO A 236 20.66 -7.82 0.42
C PRO A 236 20.83 -7.72 1.95
N ALA A 237 21.65 -6.79 2.44
CA ALA A 237 21.71 -6.54 3.87
C ALA A 237 20.37 -5.94 4.35
N PRO A 238 19.84 -6.35 5.53
CA PRO A 238 18.73 -5.63 6.14
C PRO A 238 19.16 -4.21 6.50
N VAL A 239 18.18 -3.31 6.61
CA VAL A 239 18.40 -1.97 7.15
C VAL A 239 19.07 -2.04 8.52
N ASP A 240 19.98 -1.10 8.78
CA ASP A 240 20.60 -0.93 10.10
C ASP A 240 19.51 -0.77 11.18
N PRO A 241 19.45 -1.64 12.20
CA PRO A 241 18.49 -1.54 13.30
C PRO A 241 18.48 -0.16 13.97
N HIS A 242 19.60 0.56 14.00
CA HIS A 242 19.69 1.91 14.56
C HIS A 242 19.10 3.01 13.66
N ALA A 243 18.87 2.72 12.39
CA ALA A 243 18.25 3.64 11.42
C ALA A 243 16.73 3.43 11.27
N ILE A 244 16.20 2.35 11.84
CA ILE A 244 14.78 1.99 11.75
C ILE A 244 13.90 3.05 12.43
N GLU A 245 12.91 3.57 11.69
CA GLU A 245 11.77 4.29 12.24
C GLU A 245 10.51 3.44 12.02
N ALA A 246 10.10 2.71 13.05
CA ALA A 246 8.89 1.89 13.00
C ALA A 246 7.74 2.57 13.73
N LEU A 247 6.57 2.60 13.08
CA LEU A 247 5.38 3.29 13.52
C LEU A 247 4.14 2.38 13.41
N SER A 248 3.19 2.59 14.30
CA SER A 248 1.86 1.97 14.24
C SER A 248 0.82 3.06 14.10
N MET A 249 -0.04 2.96 13.08
CA MET A 249 -1.27 3.73 13.00
C MET A 249 -2.16 3.38 14.18
N VAL A 250 -2.65 4.40 14.88
CA VAL A 250 -3.50 4.21 16.08
C VAL A 250 -4.73 5.10 16.10
N ALA A 251 -4.79 6.13 15.26
CA ALA A 251 -5.97 6.98 15.14
C ALA A 251 -6.16 7.47 13.71
N VAL A 252 -7.42 7.50 13.28
CA VAL A 252 -7.90 8.25 12.12
C VAL A 252 -8.82 9.36 12.60
N VAL A 253 -8.60 10.57 12.10
CA VAL A 253 -9.41 11.75 12.39
C VAL A 253 -10.09 12.17 11.11
N ASP A 254 -11.42 12.28 11.17
CA ASP A 254 -12.23 12.70 10.04
C ASP A 254 -12.40 14.22 10.01
N LYS A 255 -12.67 14.72 8.80
CA LYS A 255 -13.05 16.09 8.55
C LYS A 255 -14.55 16.18 8.78
N ILE A 256 -14.99 16.97 9.75
CA ILE A 256 -16.41 17.03 10.10
C ILE A 256 -17.14 18.01 9.19
N SER A 257 -16.52 19.16 8.93
CA SER A 257 -17.04 20.20 8.06
C SER A 257 -16.07 20.52 6.94
N ALA A 258 -16.60 20.95 5.79
CA ALA A 258 -15.80 21.52 4.71
C ALA A 258 -14.97 22.72 5.18
N ASP A 259 -15.36 23.39 6.27
CA ASP A 259 -14.67 24.54 6.87
C ASP A 259 -13.63 24.19 7.95
N ASP A 260 -13.43 22.90 8.25
CA ASP A 260 -12.30 22.48 9.08
C ASP A 260 -10.97 22.79 8.37
N ARG A 261 -9.98 23.31 9.11
CA ARG A 261 -8.69 23.75 8.55
C ARG A 261 -7.53 23.26 9.40
N PHE A 262 -6.44 22.87 8.75
CA PHE A 262 -5.19 22.61 9.44
C PHE A 262 -4.60 23.90 9.98
N SER A 263 -3.85 23.83 11.08
CA SER A 263 -3.17 24.98 11.70
C SER A 263 -1.99 25.46 10.85
N ARG A 264 -1.40 24.55 10.07
CA ARG A 264 -0.32 24.78 9.11
C ARG A 264 -0.36 23.69 8.02
N PRO A 265 0.40 23.82 6.92
CA PRO A 265 0.62 22.71 6.01
C PRO A 265 1.33 21.58 6.76
N TRP A 266 0.64 20.46 6.97
CA TRP A 266 1.20 19.25 7.55
C TRP A 266 1.72 18.31 6.45
N ARG A 267 2.77 17.56 6.77
CA ARG A 267 3.30 16.49 5.91
C ARG A 267 3.25 15.16 6.63
N SER A 268 3.22 14.07 5.86
CA SER A 268 3.45 12.74 6.43
C SER A 268 4.78 12.74 7.18
N PHE A 269 4.76 12.14 8.36
CA PHE A 269 5.86 12.04 9.32
C PHE A 269 6.32 13.33 9.99
N ASP A 270 5.56 14.42 9.86
CA ASP A 270 5.74 15.55 10.77
C ASP A 270 5.55 15.08 12.23
N VAL A 271 6.45 15.54 13.10
CA VAL A 271 6.36 15.32 14.54
C VAL A 271 5.11 16.01 15.07
N VAL A 272 4.38 15.29 15.92
CA VAL A 272 3.22 15.83 16.64
C VAL A 272 3.46 15.64 18.13
N ALA A 273 3.39 16.72 18.91
CA ALA A 273 3.46 16.65 20.37
C ALA A 273 2.05 16.58 20.99
N LYS A 274 1.91 15.90 22.13
CA LYS A 274 0.66 15.86 22.90
C LYS A 274 0.21 17.29 23.24
N GLY A 275 -1.04 17.61 22.91
CA GLY A 275 -1.63 18.93 23.10
C GLY A 275 -1.31 19.93 21.98
N GLU A 276 -0.47 19.57 21.00
CA GLU A 276 -0.20 20.42 19.85
C GLU A 276 -1.47 20.63 19.02
N ARG A 277 -1.68 21.86 18.56
CA ARG A 277 -2.80 22.21 17.68
C ARG A 277 -2.53 21.72 16.26
N ILE A 278 -3.25 20.68 15.85
CA ILE A 278 -3.25 20.16 14.48
C ILE A 278 -4.10 21.04 13.56
N GLY A 279 -5.21 21.55 14.08
CA GLY A 279 -6.15 22.33 13.27
C GLY A 279 -7.24 23.02 14.07
N LYS A 280 -8.29 23.43 13.37
CA LYS A 280 -9.47 24.10 13.91
C LYS A 280 -10.71 23.54 13.22
N ARG A 281 -11.76 23.28 13.99
CA ARG A 281 -13.10 22.98 13.49
C ARG A 281 -13.79 24.24 12.97
N ALA A 282 -14.85 24.07 12.19
CA ALA A 282 -15.66 25.18 11.67
C ALA A 282 -16.22 26.12 12.75
N ASP A 283 -16.64 25.58 13.90
CA ASP A 283 -17.12 26.35 15.07
C ASP A 283 -16.00 27.08 15.83
N GLY A 284 -14.74 26.85 15.43
CA GLY A 284 -13.56 27.41 16.04
C GLY A 284 -12.90 26.56 17.13
N THR A 285 -13.49 25.41 17.48
CA THR A 285 -12.93 24.47 18.44
C THR A 285 -11.54 23.99 17.97
N PRO A 286 -10.51 24.03 18.83
CA PRO A 286 -9.19 23.52 18.47
C PRO A 286 -9.20 22.00 18.30
N VAL A 287 -8.50 21.52 17.27
CA VAL A 287 -8.19 20.09 17.11
C VAL A 287 -6.78 19.86 17.63
N LEU A 288 -6.66 19.16 18.75
CA LEU A 288 -5.41 18.92 19.46
C LEU A 288 -4.97 17.47 19.33
N ALA A 289 -3.66 17.24 19.29
CA ALA A 289 -3.09 15.90 19.35
C ALA A 289 -3.29 15.27 20.74
N GLY A 290 -3.84 14.05 20.79
CA GLY A 290 -4.05 13.34 22.05
C GLY A 290 -2.78 12.73 22.67
N PHE A 291 -1.70 12.60 21.91
CA PHE A 291 -0.46 11.94 22.28
C PHE A 291 0.70 12.37 21.37
N ASP A 292 1.93 12.09 21.79
CA ASP A 292 3.13 12.29 20.97
C ASP A 292 3.22 11.23 19.87
N GLY A 293 3.59 11.64 18.65
CA GLY A 293 3.62 10.73 17.52
C GLY A 293 4.06 11.37 16.20
N ARG A 294 3.57 10.78 15.11
CA ARG A 294 3.76 11.29 13.74
C ARG A 294 2.43 11.41 13.02
N MET A 295 2.29 12.43 12.20
CA MET A 295 1.18 12.55 11.27
C MET A 295 1.35 11.61 10.07
N LEU A 296 0.27 11.12 9.50
CA LEU A 296 0.29 10.34 8.27
C LEU A 296 -0.89 10.71 7.37
N PHE A 297 -0.62 10.81 6.07
CA PHE A 297 -1.60 11.13 5.02
C PHE A 297 -2.53 12.32 5.34
N PRO A 298 -2.00 13.51 5.68
CA PRO A 298 -2.85 14.69 5.83
C PRO A 298 -3.46 15.08 4.49
N ASP A 299 -4.78 15.23 4.45
CA ASP A 299 -5.51 15.64 3.25
C ASP A 299 -6.19 17.00 3.46
N SER A 300 -5.55 18.06 2.95
CA SER A 300 -6.13 19.40 3.00
C SER A 300 -7.40 19.55 2.15
N ALA A 301 -7.58 18.68 1.15
CA ALA A 301 -8.70 18.66 0.22
C ALA A 301 -9.81 17.67 0.62
N ALA A 302 -9.67 16.98 1.76
CA ALA A 302 -10.69 16.07 2.26
C ALA A 302 -12.06 16.75 2.31
N VAL A 303 -13.10 16.01 1.91
CA VAL A 303 -14.49 16.45 2.01
C VAL A 303 -15.03 16.20 3.41
N ALA A 304 -16.14 16.85 3.76
CA ALA A 304 -16.84 16.57 5.02
C ALA A 304 -17.25 15.07 5.08
N GLY A 305 -17.03 14.43 6.24
CA GLY A 305 -17.18 12.99 6.44
C GLY A 305 -16.00 12.15 5.94
N GLY A 306 -15.05 12.74 5.22
CA GLY A 306 -13.84 12.06 4.74
C GLY A 306 -12.74 11.98 5.79
N GLU A 307 -11.80 11.07 5.57
CA GLU A 307 -10.59 10.92 6.39
C GLU A 307 -9.72 12.17 6.22
N TRP A 308 -9.37 12.83 7.33
CA TRP A 308 -8.61 14.08 7.28
C TRP A 308 -7.12 13.86 7.47
N TYR A 309 -6.75 13.03 8.45
CA TYR A 309 -5.38 12.60 8.71
C TYR A 309 -5.37 11.39 9.66
N TYR A 310 -4.22 10.74 9.71
CA TYR A 310 -3.92 9.67 10.65
C TYR A 310 -2.83 10.10 11.63
N LEU A 311 -2.83 9.49 12.80
CA LEU A 311 -1.75 9.62 13.78
C LEU A 311 -1.17 8.24 14.10
N THR A 312 0.15 8.22 14.25
CA THR A 312 0.92 7.02 14.58
C THR A 312 1.66 7.17 15.90
N ARG A 313 2.03 6.04 16.49
CA ARG A 313 2.97 5.96 17.62
C ARG A 313 4.20 5.16 17.21
N THR A 314 5.31 5.34 17.90
CA THR A 314 6.48 4.47 17.75
C THR A 314 6.10 3.02 18.05
N ASN A 315 6.60 2.10 17.20
CA ASN A 315 6.47 0.67 17.36
C ASN A 315 7.83 0.08 17.78
N PRO A 316 8.11 -0.08 19.08
CA PRO A 316 9.41 -0.58 19.56
C PRO A 316 9.60 -2.08 19.31
N GLU A 317 8.55 -2.79 18.92
CA GLU A 317 8.54 -4.24 18.74
C GLU A 317 8.72 -4.64 17.26
N PHE A 318 9.12 -3.70 16.40
CA PHE A 318 9.18 -3.91 14.95
C PHE A 318 10.28 -4.86 14.49
#